data_AF-A0A0F9N8U3-F1
#
_entry.id   AF-A0A0F9N8U3-F1
#
_cell.length_a   1.000
_cell.length_b   1.000
_cell.length_c   1.000
_cell.angle_alpha   90.00
_cell.angle_beta   90.00
_cell.angle_gamma   90.00
#
_symmetry.space_group_name_H-M   'P 1'
#
loop_
_entity.id
_entity.type
_entity.pdbx_description
1 polymer ?
#
loop_
_entity_poly.entity_id
_entity_poly.type
_entity_poly.pdbx_seq_one_letter_code
_entity_poly.pdbx_strand_id
1 'polypeptide(L)'
;MKRKYSKVILDYKSPYSDPLKIQKGERVKIESKESEWPGWVWCKNKGGMERWIPRNYLDIQGNLGIMLQDYEATELNLSVGEELVIVKEESGWVWVTNKAGKKGWVPLENINTR
;
A
#
# COMPACT_ATOMS: atom_id res chain seq x y z
N MET A 1 3.86 3.02 22.58
CA MET A 1 4.36 3.46 21.25
C MET A 1 3.83 4.86 20.97
N LYS A 2 4.68 5.79 20.53
CA LYS A 2 4.24 7.16 20.13
C LYS A 2 3.53 7.09 18.78
N ARG A 3 2.37 7.74 18.65
CA ARG A 3 1.68 7.89 17.35
C ARG A 3 2.43 8.94 16.53
N LYS A 4 2.78 8.62 15.28
CA LYS A 4 3.38 9.57 14.34
C LYS A 4 2.26 10.25 13.56
N TYR A 5 2.08 11.55 13.76
CA TYR A 5 1.05 12.34 13.10
C TYR A 5 1.63 12.98 11.84
N SER A 6 0.81 13.09 10.80
CA SER A 6 1.18 13.78 9.56
C SER A 6 0.03 14.62 9.04
N LYS A 7 0.38 15.58 8.17
CA LYS A 7 -0.58 16.42 7.49
C LYS A 7 -0.40 16.28 5.98
N VAL A 8 -1.49 16.13 5.25
CA VAL A 8 -1.47 16.10 3.78
C VAL A 8 -1.04 17.46 3.24
N ILE A 9 -0.05 17.45 2.36
CA ILE A 9 0.48 18.63 1.67
C ILE A 9 0.18 18.62 0.16
N LEU A 10 -0.19 17.46 -0.39
CA LEU A 10 -0.60 17.30 -1.79
C LEU A 10 -1.76 16.31 -1.90
N ASP A 11 -2.77 16.65 -2.71
CA ASP A 11 -3.90 15.77 -2.99
C ASP A 11 -3.46 14.47 -3.66
N TYR A 12 -4.18 13.40 -3.38
CA TYR A 12 -3.97 12.09 -4.00
C TYR A 12 -5.31 11.42 -4.25
N LYS A 13 -5.48 10.82 -5.43
CA LYS A 13 -6.66 10.03 -5.78
C LYS A 13 -6.22 8.62 -6.11
N SER A 14 -6.65 7.67 -5.28
CA SER A 14 -6.46 6.26 -5.52
C SER A 14 -7.14 5.89 -6.85
N PRO A 15 -6.45 5.18 -7.76
CA PRO A 15 -7.07 4.61 -8.95
C PRO A 15 -7.90 3.35 -8.62
N TYR A 16 -7.92 2.92 -7.36
CA TYR A 16 -8.57 1.70 -6.89
C TYR A 16 -9.76 2.01 -5.97
N SER A 17 -10.94 1.52 -6.34
CA SER A 17 -12.17 1.58 -5.53
C SER A 17 -12.23 0.49 -4.47
N ASP A 18 -11.80 -0.72 -4.84
CA ASP A 18 -12.00 -1.92 -4.03
C ASP A 18 -10.72 -2.34 -3.30
N PRO A 19 -10.82 -2.66 -1.99
CA PRO A 19 -9.69 -3.15 -1.23
C PRO A 19 -9.29 -4.55 -1.73
N LEU A 20 -8.00 -4.76 -2.00
CA LEU A 20 -7.47 -6.11 -2.19
C LEU A 20 -6.89 -6.60 -0.88
N LYS A 21 -7.46 -7.66 -0.32
CA LYS A 21 -6.93 -8.37 0.86
C LYS A 21 -6.37 -9.71 0.42
N ILE A 22 -5.17 -10.02 0.90
CA ILE A 22 -4.45 -11.25 0.58
C ILE A 22 -3.88 -11.79 1.88
N GLN A 23 -4.12 -13.07 2.16
CA GLN A 23 -3.63 -13.73 3.37
C GLN A 23 -2.21 -14.27 3.18
N LYS A 24 -1.51 -14.42 4.29
CA LYS A 24 -0.25 -15.16 4.34
C LYS A 24 -0.41 -16.56 3.73
N GLY A 25 0.57 -16.96 2.92
CA GLY A 25 0.59 -18.25 2.22
C GLY A 25 -0.20 -18.28 0.92
N GLU A 26 -1.01 -17.25 0.63
CA GLU A 26 -1.65 -17.14 -0.68
C GLU A 26 -0.64 -16.89 -1.79
N ARG A 27 -1.00 -17.37 -2.99
CA ARG A 27 -0.19 -17.25 -4.19
C ARG A 27 -0.70 -16.13 -5.07
N VAL A 28 0.22 -15.31 -5.56
CA VAL A 28 -0.01 -14.27 -6.56
C VAL A 28 0.89 -14.48 -7.76
N LYS A 29 0.41 -14.11 -8.94
CA LYS A 29 1.24 -14.06 -10.14
C LYS A 29 1.92 -12.70 -10.21
N ILE A 30 3.24 -12.70 -10.34
CA ILE A 30 4.03 -11.49 -10.57
C ILE A 30 3.97 -11.18 -12.06
N GLU A 31 3.60 -9.94 -12.38
CA GLU A 31 3.54 -9.45 -13.74
C GLU A 31 4.61 -8.38 -13.96
N SER A 32 5.24 -8.43 -15.13
CA SER A 32 6.28 -7.48 -15.51
C SER A 32 5.60 -6.16 -15.88
N LYS A 33 5.46 -5.28 -14.89
CA LYS A 33 5.02 -3.90 -15.07
C LYS A 33 6.11 -2.98 -14.55
N GLU A 34 6.55 -2.05 -15.40
CA GLU A 34 7.46 -1.00 -14.97
C GLU A 34 6.81 -0.18 -13.86
N SER A 35 7.58 0.12 -12.82
CA SER A 35 7.13 0.91 -11.68
C SER A 35 8.14 2.00 -11.40
N GLU A 36 7.65 3.20 -11.14
CA GLU A 36 8.44 4.29 -10.57
C GLU A 36 8.63 4.13 -9.06
N TRP A 37 8.08 3.07 -8.44
CA TRP A 37 8.15 2.82 -7.00
C TRP A 37 9.09 1.64 -6.70
N PRO A 38 10.38 1.91 -6.42
CA PRO A 38 11.31 0.88 -5.96
C PRO A 38 10.74 0.12 -4.76
N GLY A 39 10.90 -1.20 -4.76
CA GLY A 39 10.42 -2.05 -3.67
C GLY A 39 8.98 -2.57 -3.84
N TRP A 40 8.26 -2.15 -4.88
CA TRP A 40 6.90 -2.63 -5.19
C TRP A 40 6.87 -3.55 -6.41
N VAL A 41 5.98 -4.53 -6.40
CA VAL A 41 5.81 -5.51 -7.48
C VAL A 41 4.34 -5.58 -7.88
N TRP A 42 4.06 -5.51 -9.18
CA TRP A 42 2.70 -5.65 -9.70
C TRP A 42 2.30 -7.12 -9.66
N CYS A 43 1.22 -7.42 -8.95
CA CYS A 43 0.80 -8.79 -8.70
C CYS A 43 -0.68 -8.97 -8.98
N LYS A 44 -1.04 -10.14 -9.53
CA LYS A 44 -2.41 -10.59 -9.79
C LYS A 44 -2.78 -11.72 -8.85
N ASN A 45 -3.90 -11.59 -8.12
CA ASN A 45 -4.41 -12.66 -7.27
C ASN A 45 -5.20 -13.71 -8.10
N LYS A 46 -5.64 -14.80 -7.44
CA LYS A 46 -6.46 -15.84 -8.09
C LYS A 46 -7.81 -15.32 -8.62
N GLY A 47 -8.36 -14.26 -8.01
CA GLY A 47 -9.59 -13.61 -8.44
C GLY A 47 -9.41 -12.66 -9.64
N GLY A 48 -8.20 -12.53 -10.16
CA GLY A 48 -7.89 -11.65 -11.29
C GLY A 48 -7.69 -10.17 -10.94
N MET A 49 -7.75 -9.80 -9.66
CA MET A 49 -7.46 -8.45 -9.20
C MET A 49 -5.95 -8.20 -9.18
N GLU A 50 -5.55 -7.00 -9.61
CA GLU A 50 -4.15 -6.60 -9.73
C GLU A 50 -3.85 -5.40 -8.83
N ARG A 51 -2.76 -5.47 -8.06
CA ARG A 51 -2.29 -4.39 -7.19
C ARG A 51 -0.78 -4.43 -6.99
N TRP A 52 -0.25 -3.32 -6.49
CA TRP A 52 1.11 -3.27 -5.97
C TRP A 52 1.21 -3.97 -4.62
N ILE A 53 2.20 -4.85 -4.51
CA ILE A 53 2.57 -5.56 -3.28
C ILE A 53 4.04 -5.25 -2.98
N PRO A 54 4.40 -4.94 -1.73
CA PRO A 54 5.80 -4.79 -1.34
C PRO A 54 6.59 -6.07 -1.64
N ARG A 55 7.75 -5.93 -2.29
CA ARG A 55 8.61 -7.07 -2.68
C ARG A 55 9.01 -7.91 -1.47
N ASN A 56 9.30 -7.26 -0.35
CA ASN A 56 9.67 -7.91 0.91
C ASN A 56 8.50 -8.67 1.58
N TYR A 57 7.27 -8.55 1.08
CA TYR A 57 6.12 -9.31 1.57
C TYR A 57 5.93 -10.60 0.76
N LEU A 58 6.79 -10.87 -0.22
CA LEU A 58 6.70 -12.01 -1.13
C LEU A 58 7.95 -12.89 -1.03
N ASP A 59 7.75 -14.20 -0.95
CA ASP A 59 8.75 -15.16 -1.41
C ASP A 59 8.57 -15.36 -2.92
N ILE A 60 9.55 -14.91 -3.69
CA ILE A 60 9.47 -14.80 -5.16
C ILE A 60 10.20 -15.98 -5.80
N GLN A 61 9.48 -16.76 -6.58
CA GLN A 61 9.96 -17.93 -7.31
C GLN A 61 9.58 -17.77 -8.79
N GLY A 62 10.47 -17.14 -9.58
CA GLY A 62 10.18 -16.80 -10.97
C GLY A 62 9.05 -15.78 -11.08
N ASN A 63 7.93 -16.16 -11.72
CA ASN A 63 6.74 -15.31 -11.86
C ASN A 63 5.65 -15.60 -10.81
N LEU A 64 5.96 -16.38 -9.79
CA LEU A 64 5.05 -16.68 -8.68
C LEU A 64 5.56 -16.01 -7.40
N GLY A 65 4.67 -15.38 -6.66
CA GLY A 65 4.92 -14.87 -5.32
C GLY A 65 4.06 -15.59 -4.29
N ILE A 66 4.65 -15.96 -3.15
CA ILE A 66 3.92 -16.46 -1.97
C ILE A 66 3.93 -15.37 -0.92
N MET A 67 2.74 -14.97 -0.43
CA MET A 67 2.63 -13.97 0.63
C MET A 67 3.27 -14.46 1.93
N LEU A 68 4.23 -13.69 2.45
CA LEU A 68 4.92 -13.96 3.72
C LEU A 68 4.11 -13.50 4.93
N GLN A 69 3.15 -12.61 4.73
CA GLN A 69 2.27 -12.02 5.73
C GLN A 69 0.93 -11.61 5.11
N ASP A 70 -0.06 -11.34 5.95
CA ASP A 70 -1.32 -10.73 5.50
C ASP A 70 -1.05 -9.33 4.95
N TYR A 71 -1.74 -8.99 3.87
CA TYR A 71 -1.57 -7.74 3.17
C TYR A 71 -2.90 -7.18 2.70
N GLU A 72 -3.03 -5.86 2.80
CA GLU A 72 -4.17 -5.11 2.29
C GLU A 72 -3.64 -3.96 1.42
N ALA A 73 -4.03 -3.96 0.15
CA ALA A 73 -3.66 -2.96 -0.84
C ALA A 73 -4.76 -1.88 -1.00
N THR A 74 -5.34 -1.47 0.11
CA THR A 74 -6.29 -0.35 0.14
C THR A 74 -5.50 0.95 0.09
N GLU A 75 -5.87 1.86 -0.81
CA GLU A 75 -5.30 3.20 -0.89
C GLU A 75 -6.36 4.24 -0.52
N LEU A 76 -5.97 5.28 0.23
CA LEU A 76 -6.89 6.36 0.59
C LEU A 76 -6.74 7.55 -0.35
N ASN A 77 -7.87 8.17 -0.70
CA ASN A 77 -7.84 9.51 -1.26
C ASN A 77 -7.37 10.51 -0.19
N LEU A 78 -6.51 11.44 -0.59
CA LEU A 78 -6.03 12.52 0.26
C LEU A 78 -6.63 13.85 -0.17
N SER A 79 -6.81 14.72 0.82
CA SER A 79 -7.11 16.14 0.60
C SER A 79 -6.17 17.00 1.43
N VAL A 80 -5.57 18.01 0.80
CA VAL A 80 -4.62 18.93 1.46
C VAL A 80 -5.22 19.45 2.76
N GLY A 81 -4.41 19.37 3.82
CA GLY A 81 -4.80 19.79 5.15
C GLY A 81 -5.38 18.69 6.04
N GLU A 82 -5.75 17.53 5.49
CA GLU A 82 -6.17 16.37 6.27
C GLU A 82 -5.04 15.89 7.21
N GLU A 83 -5.42 15.48 8.41
CA GLU A 83 -4.49 14.91 9.39
C GLU A 83 -4.62 13.39 9.42
N LEU A 84 -3.46 12.73 9.47
CA LEU A 84 -3.32 11.29 9.40
C LEU A 84 -2.46 10.79 10.56
N VAL A 85 -2.73 9.56 10.99
CA VAL A 85 -1.87 8.83 11.91
C VAL A 85 -1.14 7.75 11.13
N ILE A 86 0.19 7.85 11.05
CA ILE A 86 1.04 6.84 10.42
C ILE A 86 1.15 5.63 11.34
N VAL A 87 0.87 4.47 10.77
CA VAL A 87 0.94 3.17 11.46
C VAL A 87 2.22 2.42 11.07
N LYS A 88 2.54 2.40 9.77
CA LYS A 88 3.78 1.82 9.24
C LYS A 88 4.18 2.49 7.93
N GLU A 89 5.44 2.32 7.57
CA GLU A 89 6.03 2.80 6.32
C GLU A 89 6.57 1.60 5.55
N GLU A 90 6.49 1.64 4.24
CA GLU A 90 7.03 0.63 3.35
C GLU A 90 7.40 1.29 2.01
N SER A 91 8.68 1.24 1.65
CA SER A 91 9.18 1.58 0.31
C SER A 91 8.56 2.87 -0.29
N GLY A 92 8.57 3.97 0.46
CA GLY A 92 8.06 5.28 0.00
C GLY A 92 6.54 5.50 0.17
N TRP A 93 5.83 4.55 0.77
CA TRP A 93 4.41 4.70 1.12
C TRP A 93 4.21 4.50 2.62
N VAL A 94 3.10 5.03 3.13
CA VAL A 94 2.71 4.84 4.54
C VAL A 94 1.30 4.30 4.66
N TRP A 95 1.12 3.34 5.55
CA TRP A 95 -0.19 2.90 5.99
C TRP A 95 -0.67 3.84 7.08
N VAL A 96 -1.80 4.50 6.86
CA VAL A 96 -2.33 5.54 7.75
C VAL A 96 -3.71 5.18 8.29
N THR A 97 -4.12 5.89 9.33
CA THR A 97 -5.53 6.00 9.75
C THR A 97 -5.93 7.46 9.72
N ASN A 98 -7.04 7.80 9.06
CA ASN A 98 -7.56 9.17 9.04
C ASN A 98 -8.56 9.45 10.17
N LYS A 99 -9.06 10.70 10.27
CA LYS A 99 -10.02 11.11 11.32
C LYS A 99 -11.34 10.33 11.30
N ALA A 100 -11.74 9.82 10.14
CA ALA A 100 -12.94 8.97 9.99
C ALA A 100 -12.67 7.49 10.35
N GLY A 101 -11.45 7.15 10.79
CA GLY A 101 -11.06 5.79 11.13
C GLY A 101 -10.75 4.90 9.92
N LYS A 102 -10.78 5.44 8.70
CA LYS A 102 -10.42 4.69 7.49
C LYS A 102 -8.91 4.46 7.45
N LYS A 103 -8.50 3.30 6.93
CA LYS A 103 -7.09 2.90 6.80
C LYS A 103 -6.75 2.61 5.35
N GLY A 104 -5.52 2.91 4.98
CA GLY A 104 -4.99 2.63 3.65
C GLY A 104 -3.58 3.16 3.46
N TRP A 105 -2.96 2.76 2.37
CA TRP A 105 -1.70 3.28 1.87
C TRP A 105 -1.89 4.65 1.24
N VAL A 106 -0.92 5.53 1.46
CA VAL A 106 -0.78 6.80 0.75
C VAL A 106 0.71 7.08 0.47
N PRO A 107 1.06 7.82 -0.59
CA PRO A 107 2.45 8.11 -0.87
C PRO A 107 3.05 9.00 0.23
N LEU A 108 4.28 8.70 0.65
CA LEU A 108 4.96 9.47 1.69
C LEU A 108 5.20 10.91 1.24
N GLU A 109 5.45 11.14 -0.04
CA GLU A 109 5.69 12.47 -0.63
C GLU A 109 4.47 13.40 -0.54
N ASN A 110 3.26 12.85 -0.42
CA ASN A 110 2.03 13.63 -0.29
C ASN A 110 1.78 14.17 1.12
N ILE A 111 2.61 13.78 2.10
CA ILE A 111 2.41 14.11 3.50
C ILE A 111 3.66 14.71 4.13
N ASN A 112 3.46 15.60 5.10
CA ASN A 112 4.52 16.10 5.95
C ASN A 112 4.46 15.43 7.32
N THR A 113 5.51 14.69 7.67
CA THR A 113 5.66 14.06 8.97
C THR A 113 6.29 15.05 9.96
N ARG A 114 5.51 15.46 10.96
CA ARG A 114 5.98 16.34 12.04
C ARG A 114 6.57 15.56 13.20
#